data_AF-A0A961SHU2-F1
#
_entry.id   AF-A0A961SHU2-F1
#
_cell.length_a   1.000
_cell.length_b   1.000
_cell.length_c   1.000
_cell.angle_alpha   90.00
_cell.angle_beta   90.00
_cell.angle_gamma   90.00
#
_symmetry.space_group_name_H-M   'P 1'
#
loop_
_entity.id
_entity.type
_entity.pdbx_description
1 polymer ?
#
loop_
_entity_poly.entity_id
_entity_poly.type
_entity_poly.pdbx_seq_one_letter_code
_entity_poly.pdbx_strand_id
1 'polypeptide(L)'
;MLDEVEKIIARLNGIDPERPYFDPLVVEEAVGRHARLIGFRDVTFTWAMGPQQANEELAGIDFDSSESCRWAERTKAMRDQALAELSSDEAVLAAYREAQGTAAERIADALHLEAFAFTLRNLIPGEAGTRGYNVASLVTSVMRDVVASASVDSDGLVDLNEAYLPFADALMAGLGSFWIVGERIVCLPLPRLTLENGALVTDGRPAAVWPNGEAYGYREDGSFPALQSVEW
;
A
#
# COMPACT_ATOMS: atom_id res chain seq x y z
N MET A 1 13.79 18.35 4.51
CA MET A 1 14.10 17.00 3.96
C MET A 1 13.97 15.91 5.01
N LEU A 2 14.72 15.91 6.12
CA LEU A 2 14.37 15.14 7.35
C LEU A 2 12.89 15.32 7.78
N ASP A 3 12.38 16.53 7.56
CA ASP A 3 11.00 16.95 7.81
C ASP A 3 9.90 16.12 7.10
N GLU A 4 10.11 15.64 5.86
CA GLU A 4 9.06 14.87 5.16
C GLU A 4 8.96 13.44 5.66
N VAL A 5 10.10 12.81 5.96
CA VAL A 5 10.16 11.49 6.58
C VAL A 5 9.52 11.52 7.97
N GLU A 6 9.87 12.53 8.77
CA GLU A 6 9.28 12.71 10.10
C GLU A 6 7.78 13.02 10.03
N LYS A 7 7.31 13.79 9.04
CA LYS A 7 5.88 14.01 8.82
C LYS A 7 5.15 12.72 8.44
N ILE A 8 5.70 11.94 7.51
CA ILE A 8 5.10 10.65 7.11
C ILE A 8 5.04 9.74 8.33
N ILE A 9 6.14 9.56 9.06
CA ILE A 9 6.18 8.70 10.26
C ILE A 9 5.26 9.22 11.36
N ALA A 10 5.22 10.53 11.63
CA ALA A 10 4.35 11.12 12.63
C ALA A 10 2.87 10.93 12.28
N ARG A 11 2.52 11.06 11.00
CA ARG A 11 1.17 10.77 10.49
C ARG A 11 0.83 9.29 10.64
N LEU A 12 1.74 8.39 10.26
CA LEU A 12 1.56 6.94 10.39
C LEU A 12 1.35 6.52 11.86
N ASN A 13 2.15 7.05 12.77
CA ASN A 13 2.00 6.84 14.22
C ASN A 13 0.68 7.42 14.79
N GLY A 14 0.04 8.34 14.07
CA GLY A 14 -1.26 8.91 14.42
C GLY A 14 -2.45 8.07 13.97
N ILE A 15 -2.23 7.00 13.19
CA ILE A 15 -3.30 6.08 12.78
C ILE A 15 -3.71 5.25 14.01
N ASP A 16 -4.99 5.30 14.35
CA ASP A 16 -5.58 4.49 15.42
C ASP A 16 -5.83 3.06 14.89
N PRO A 17 -5.11 2.03 15.37
CA PRO A 17 -5.30 0.66 14.89
C PRO A 17 -6.69 0.10 15.26
N GLU A 18 -7.36 0.68 16.27
CA GLU A 18 -8.69 0.28 16.73
C GLU A 18 -9.82 0.99 15.97
N ARG A 19 -9.52 1.89 15.03
CA ARG A 19 -10.53 2.57 14.22
C ARG A 19 -10.13 2.56 12.75
N PRO A 20 -10.99 2.02 11.85
CA PRO A 20 -10.68 2.04 10.43
C PRO A 20 -10.68 3.50 9.95
N TYR A 21 -9.52 3.96 9.47
CA TYR A 21 -9.39 5.23 8.81
C TYR A 21 -9.74 5.03 7.32
N PHE A 22 -10.69 5.81 6.80
CA PHE A 22 -11.15 5.65 5.42
C PHE A 22 -11.76 6.95 4.87
N ASP A 23 -11.07 7.60 3.94
CA ASP A 23 -11.56 8.73 3.14
C ASP A 23 -11.39 8.42 1.64
N PRO A 24 -12.45 7.94 0.96
CA PRO A 24 -12.35 7.53 -0.44
C PRO A 24 -12.05 8.70 -1.37
N LEU A 25 -12.49 9.93 -1.05
CA LEU A 25 -12.26 11.09 -1.92
C LEU A 25 -10.78 11.49 -1.91
N VAL A 26 -10.16 11.50 -0.73
CA VAL A 26 -8.73 11.80 -0.60
C VAL A 26 -7.90 10.72 -1.29
N VAL A 27 -8.29 9.46 -1.17
CA VAL A 27 -7.62 8.37 -1.89
C VAL A 27 -7.73 8.54 -3.41
N GLU A 28 -8.94 8.75 -3.93
CA GLU A 28 -9.18 8.90 -5.37
C GLU A 28 -8.42 10.10 -5.93
N GLU A 29 -8.39 11.22 -5.21
CA GLU A 29 -7.63 12.40 -5.60
C GLU A 29 -6.13 12.11 -5.66
N ALA A 30 -5.59 11.46 -4.64
CA ALA A 30 -4.17 11.18 -4.53
C ALA A 30 -3.71 10.15 -5.58
N VAL A 31 -4.43 9.04 -5.72
CA VAL A 31 -4.15 8.04 -6.77
C VAL A 31 -4.36 8.64 -8.17
N GLY A 32 -5.39 9.46 -8.36
CA GLY A 32 -5.63 10.18 -9.61
C GLY A 32 -4.52 11.19 -9.94
N ARG A 33 -3.91 11.82 -8.92
CA ARG A 33 -2.73 12.67 -9.10
C ARG A 33 -1.52 11.86 -9.56
N HIS A 34 -1.25 10.71 -8.93
CA HIS A 34 -0.20 9.80 -9.38
C HIS A 34 -0.42 9.37 -10.84
N ALA A 35 -1.65 8.97 -11.18
CA ALA A 35 -2.03 8.59 -12.54
C ALA A 35 -1.63 9.64 -13.58
N ARG A 36 -1.99 10.90 -13.32
CA ARG A 36 -1.70 12.03 -14.20
C ARG A 36 -0.20 12.26 -14.37
N LEU A 37 0.57 12.13 -13.28
CA LEU A 37 2.02 12.33 -13.30
C LEU A 37 2.74 11.30 -14.17
N ILE A 38 2.23 10.06 -14.22
CA ILE A 38 2.85 9.00 -15.01
C ILE A 38 2.25 8.85 -16.43
N GLY A 39 1.17 9.59 -16.73
CA GLY A 39 0.59 9.73 -18.07
C GLY A 39 -0.79 9.08 -18.29
N PHE A 40 -1.47 8.60 -17.25
CA PHE A 40 -2.84 8.09 -17.34
C PHE A 40 -3.86 9.17 -16.97
N ARG A 41 -5.00 9.21 -17.67
CA ARG A 41 -6.03 10.25 -17.48
C ARG A 41 -7.39 9.70 -17.10
N ASP A 42 -7.75 8.54 -17.63
CA ASP A 42 -9.11 7.99 -17.53
C ASP A 42 -9.15 6.81 -16.55
N VAL A 43 -8.66 7.06 -15.33
CA VAL A 43 -8.62 6.03 -14.30
C VAL A 43 -9.98 5.82 -13.64
N THR A 44 -10.34 4.57 -13.42
CA THR A 44 -11.61 4.20 -12.77
C THR A 44 -11.34 3.55 -11.43
N PHE A 45 -12.17 3.85 -10.44
CA PHE A 45 -12.04 3.32 -9.09
C PHE A 45 -13.16 2.35 -8.77
N THR A 46 -12.81 1.27 -8.08
CA THR A 46 -13.74 0.30 -7.52
C THR A 46 -13.38 0.06 -6.07
N TRP A 47 -14.23 0.50 -5.16
CA TRP A 47 -14.05 0.28 -3.74
C TRP A 47 -14.56 -1.10 -3.34
N ALA A 48 -13.62 -2.03 -3.18
CA ALA A 48 -13.87 -3.33 -2.59
C ALA A 48 -13.91 -3.15 -1.07
N MET A 49 -15.10 -3.08 -0.49
CA MET A 49 -15.30 -2.77 0.92
C MET A 49 -14.98 -3.94 1.86
N GLY A 50 -14.32 -4.99 1.35
CA GLY A 50 -13.80 -6.12 2.10
C GLY A 50 -13.19 -7.19 1.17
N PRO A 51 -12.49 -8.20 1.73
CA PRO A 51 -11.77 -9.20 0.96
C PRO A 51 -12.63 -10.00 -0.02
N GLN A 52 -13.86 -10.35 0.34
CA GLN A 52 -14.75 -11.08 -0.57
C GLN A 52 -15.04 -10.28 -1.83
N GLN A 53 -15.45 -9.01 -1.68
CA GLN A 53 -15.74 -8.14 -2.82
C GLN A 53 -14.48 -7.90 -3.66
N ALA A 54 -13.31 -7.77 -3.02
CA ALA A 54 -12.04 -7.65 -3.76
C ALA A 54 -11.77 -8.89 -4.63
N ASN A 55 -12.00 -10.10 -4.10
CA ASN A 55 -11.85 -11.33 -4.88
C ASN A 55 -12.81 -11.40 -6.07
N GLU A 56 -14.06 -10.98 -5.88
CA GLU A 56 -15.06 -10.93 -6.95
C GLU A 56 -14.66 -9.96 -8.06
N GLU A 57 -14.19 -8.76 -7.69
CA GLU A 57 -13.71 -7.75 -8.63
C GLU A 57 -12.47 -8.18 -9.42
N LEU A 58 -11.64 -9.05 -8.84
CA LEU A 58 -10.39 -9.51 -9.44
C LEU A 58 -10.52 -10.84 -10.18
N ALA A 59 -11.69 -11.47 -10.13
CA ALA A 59 -11.91 -12.78 -10.71
C ALA A 59 -11.74 -12.74 -12.24
N GLY A 60 -10.93 -13.67 -12.77
CA GLY A 60 -10.72 -13.85 -14.21
C GLY A 60 -9.79 -12.84 -14.87
N ILE A 61 -9.13 -11.96 -14.09
CA ILE A 61 -8.12 -11.03 -14.61
C ILE A 61 -6.84 -11.79 -14.96
N ASP A 62 -6.34 -11.56 -16.17
CA ASP A 62 -4.98 -11.95 -16.56
C ASP A 62 -4.00 -10.86 -16.13
N PHE A 63 -3.34 -11.08 -14.98
CA PHE A 63 -2.37 -10.14 -14.42
C PHE A 63 -1.06 -10.08 -15.23
N ASP A 64 -0.77 -11.07 -16.06
CA ASP A 64 0.47 -11.13 -16.85
C ASP A 64 0.28 -10.50 -18.25
N SER A 65 -0.95 -10.11 -18.61
CA SER A 65 -1.22 -9.42 -19.85
C SER A 65 -0.59 -8.03 -19.88
N SER A 66 -0.14 -7.61 -21.08
CA SER A 66 0.42 -6.28 -21.29
C SER A 66 -0.57 -5.17 -20.95
N GLU A 67 -1.87 -5.39 -21.17
CA GLU A 67 -2.93 -4.45 -20.82
C GLU A 67 -3.02 -4.23 -19.31
N SER A 68 -3.04 -5.30 -18.52
CA SER A 68 -3.05 -5.24 -17.06
C SER A 68 -1.80 -4.56 -16.50
N CYS A 69 -0.64 -4.79 -17.12
CA CYS A 69 0.66 -4.34 -16.62
C CYS A 69 1.07 -2.90 -16.99
N ARG A 70 0.34 -2.21 -17.89
CA ARG A 70 0.76 -0.90 -18.45
C ARG A 70 1.21 0.11 -17.39
N TRP A 71 0.47 0.22 -16.29
CA TRP A 71 0.80 1.15 -15.22
C TRP A 71 2.13 0.82 -14.56
N ALA A 72 2.31 -0.44 -14.20
CA ALA A 72 3.49 -0.88 -13.49
C ALA A 72 4.74 -0.91 -14.36
N GLU A 73 4.60 -1.22 -15.65
CA GLU A 73 5.68 -1.04 -16.63
C GLU A 73 6.13 0.43 -16.68
N ARG A 74 5.18 1.37 -16.66
CA ARG A 74 5.46 2.81 -16.66
C ARG A 74 6.16 3.25 -15.37
N THR A 75 5.63 2.85 -14.21
CA THR A 75 6.22 3.13 -12.91
C THR A 75 7.63 2.53 -12.78
N LYS A 76 7.83 1.28 -13.24
CA LYS A 76 9.14 0.63 -13.25
C LYS A 76 10.12 1.39 -14.13
N ALA A 77 9.72 1.80 -15.34
CA ALA A 77 10.59 2.54 -16.25
C ALA A 77 11.05 3.88 -15.65
N MET A 78 10.17 4.60 -14.95
CA MET A 78 10.52 5.84 -14.24
C MET A 78 11.55 5.59 -13.14
N ARG A 79 11.33 4.56 -12.31
CA ARG A 79 12.28 4.18 -11.26
C ARG A 79 13.64 3.76 -11.85
N ASP A 80 13.63 2.95 -12.89
CA ASP A 80 14.85 2.47 -13.54
C ASP A 80 15.65 3.65 -14.15
N GLN A 81 14.96 4.67 -14.70
CA GLN A 81 15.59 5.90 -15.16
C GLN A 81 16.24 6.68 -14.01
N ALA A 82 15.50 6.93 -12.91
CA ALA A 82 16.04 7.63 -11.74
C ALA A 82 17.27 6.90 -11.16
N LEU A 83 17.22 5.57 -11.07
CA LEU A 83 18.36 4.76 -10.61
C LEU A 83 19.56 4.82 -11.56
N ALA A 84 19.32 4.90 -12.88
CA ALA A 84 20.40 5.05 -13.86
C ALA A 84 21.08 6.42 -13.73
N GLU A 85 20.32 7.48 -13.49
CA GLU A 85 20.87 8.83 -13.23
C GLU A 85 21.73 8.83 -11.96
N LEU A 86 21.25 8.21 -10.88
CA LEU A 86 22.02 8.04 -9.64
C LEU A 86 23.30 7.24 -9.82
N SER A 87 23.34 6.27 -10.75
CA SER A 87 24.53 5.45 -10.97
C SER A 87 25.75 6.22 -11.49
N SER A 88 25.55 7.47 -11.92
CA SER A 88 26.63 8.38 -12.29
C SER A 88 27.43 8.90 -11.07
N ASP A 89 26.85 8.81 -9.86
CA ASP A 89 27.50 9.15 -8.59
C ASP A 89 27.32 8.01 -7.57
N GLU A 90 28.37 7.21 -7.39
CA GLU A 90 28.36 6.04 -6.52
C GLU A 90 28.10 6.39 -5.05
N ALA A 91 28.52 7.58 -4.59
CA ALA A 91 28.30 8.01 -3.21
C ALA A 91 26.83 8.35 -2.96
N VAL A 92 26.19 9.04 -3.91
CA VAL A 92 24.75 9.36 -3.88
C VAL A 92 23.92 8.07 -3.96
N LEU A 93 24.28 7.13 -4.83
CA LEU A 93 23.60 5.84 -4.93
C LEU A 93 23.73 4.99 -3.65
N ALA A 94 24.90 4.99 -3.01
CA ALA A 94 25.11 4.28 -1.75
C ALA A 94 24.27 4.89 -0.62
N ALA A 95 24.27 6.21 -0.49
CA ALA A 95 23.45 6.94 0.50
C ALA A 95 21.95 6.68 0.29
N TYR A 96 21.50 6.66 -0.97
CA TYR A 96 20.11 6.34 -1.31
C TYR A 96 19.71 4.94 -0.85
N ARG A 97 20.54 3.92 -1.11
CA ARG A 97 20.27 2.53 -0.70
C ARG A 97 20.27 2.36 0.81
N GLU A 98 21.17 3.04 1.52
CA GLU A 98 21.19 3.06 2.99
C GLU A 98 19.90 3.67 3.53
N ALA A 99 19.50 4.82 2.99
CA ALA A 99 18.26 5.50 3.38
C ALA A 99 17.01 4.64 3.10
N GLN A 100 16.96 3.91 1.98
CA GLN A 100 15.89 2.94 1.70
C GLN A 100 15.81 1.85 2.77
N GLY A 101 16.95 1.33 3.22
CA GLY A 101 17.02 0.31 4.28
C GLY A 101 16.46 0.82 5.60
N THR A 102 16.93 1.99 6.05
CA THR A 102 16.44 2.62 7.29
C THR A 102 14.95 2.98 7.19
N ALA A 103 14.48 3.46 6.03
CA ALA A 103 13.07 3.73 5.80
C ALA A 103 12.20 2.49 5.95
N ALA A 104 12.66 1.37 5.37
CA ALA A 104 11.96 0.10 5.40
C ALA A 104 11.67 -0.38 6.82
N GLU A 105 12.68 -0.35 7.68
CA GLU A 105 12.59 -0.77 9.07
C GLU A 105 11.62 0.13 9.85
N ARG A 106 11.81 1.45 9.76
CA ARG A 106 10.96 2.43 10.48
C ARG A 106 9.48 2.37 10.08
N ILE A 107 9.21 2.19 8.79
CA ILE A 107 7.85 2.07 8.27
C ILE A 107 7.22 0.75 8.74
N ALA A 108 7.96 -0.36 8.66
CA ALA A 108 7.46 -1.66 9.10
C ALA A 108 7.07 -1.64 10.58
N ASP A 109 7.91 -1.02 11.41
CA ASP A 109 7.66 -0.84 12.84
C ASP A 109 6.42 0.05 13.12
N ALA A 110 6.30 1.19 12.44
CA ALA A 110 5.23 2.16 12.68
C ALA A 110 3.84 1.68 12.27
N LEU A 111 3.75 0.91 11.18
CA LEU A 111 2.48 0.49 10.60
C LEU A 111 2.08 -0.94 10.96
N HIS A 112 2.94 -1.67 11.67
CA HIS A 112 2.81 -3.13 11.82
C HIS A 112 2.51 -3.81 10.48
N LEU A 113 3.18 -3.35 9.40
CA LEU A 113 2.89 -3.79 8.02
C LEU A 113 2.96 -5.30 7.87
N GLU A 114 3.79 -5.96 8.66
CA GLU A 114 3.89 -7.42 8.66
C GLU A 114 2.56 -8.08 9.02
N ALA A 115 1.88 -7.61 10.07
CA ALA A 115 0.58 -8.12 10.49
C ALA A 115 -0.52 -7.83 9.45
N PHE A 116 -0.53 -6.61 8.91
CA PHE A 116 -1.48 -6.22 7.86
C PHE A 116 -1.26 -7.01 6.56
N ALA A 117 -0.02 -7.10 6.08
CA ALA A 117 0.35 -7.85 4.87
C ALA A 117 0.08 -9.35 5.03
N PHE A 118 0.36 -9.90 6.20
CA PHE A 118 0.08 -11.29 6.52
C PHE A 118 -1.43 -11.58 6.49
N THR A 119 -2.24 -10.70 7.09
CA THR A 119 -3.71 -10.79 7.04
C THR A 119 -4.21 -10.72 5.61
N LEU A 120 -3.76 -9.73 4.84
CA LEU A 120 -4.17 -9.55 3.45
C LEU A 120 -3.82 -10.76 2.57
N ARG A 121 -2.59 -11.29 2.70
CA ARG A 121 -2.12 -12.46 1.92
C ARG A 121 -2.98 -13.70 2.15
N ASN A 122 -3.47 -13.88 3.37
CA ASN A 122 -4.29 -15.04 3.72
C ASN A 122 -5.76 -14.89 3.30
N LEU A 123 -6.24 -13.66 3.10
CA LEU A 123 -7.65 -13.36 2.78
C LEU A 123 -7.93 -13.22 1.28
N ILE A 124 -6.92 -12.86 0.49
CA ILE A 124 -7.01 -12.78 -0.97
C ILE A 124 -6.19 -13.95 -1.55
N PRO A 125 -6.79 -15.12 -1.81
CA PRO A 125 -6.06 -16.28 -2.32
C PRO A 125 -5.63 -16.12 -3.79
N GLY A 126 -4.64 -16.91 -4.21
CA GLY A 126 -4.27 -17.05 -5.63
C GLY A 126 -3.40 -15.91 -6.19
N GLU A 127 -3.47 -15.72 -7.51
CA GLU A 127 -2.67 -14.71 -8.23
C GLU A 127 -3.03 -13.28 -7.82
N ALA A 128 -4.28 -13.00 -7.47
CA ALA A 128 -4.66 -11.68 -6.96
C ALA A 128 -3.94 -11.30 -5.65
N GLY A 129 -3.70 -12.28 -4.76
CA GLY A 129 -2.97 -12.08 -3.50
C GLY A 129 -1.45 -12.05 -3.65
N THR A 130 -0.91 -12.63 -4.74
CA THR A 130 0.54 -12.88 -4.92
C THR A 130 1.19 -12.14 -6.09
N ARG A 131 0.43 -11.84 -7.15
CA ARG A 131 0.84 -11.21 -8.41
C ARG A 131 0.11 -9.92 -8.72
N GLY A 132 -1.09 -9.73 -8.17
CA GLY A 132 -1.69 -8.41 -8.11
C GLY A 132 -0.69 -7.43 -7.53
N TYR A 133 -0.69 -6.18 -7.96
CA TYR A 133 0.05 -5.07 -7.33
C TYR A 133 -0.46 -4.77 -5.90
N ASN A 134 -0.79 -5.82 -5.14
CA ASN A 134 -0.95 -5.87 -3.70
C ASN A 134 0.13 -4.98 -3.07
N VAL A 135 -0.38 -3.84 -2.71
CA VAL A 135 0.21 -2.64 -2.17
C VAL A 135 1.06 -2.87 -0.94
N ALA A 136 0.90 -3.97 -0.22
CA ALA A 136 1.84 -4.31 0.83
C ALA A 136 3.29 -4.32 0.29
N SER A 137 3.50 -4.69 -0.99
CA SER A 137 4.82 -4.59 -1.64
C SER A 137 5.05 -3.26 -2.35
N LEU A 138 4.04 -2.71 -3.04
CA LEU A 138 4.20 -1.48 -3.84
C LEU A 138 4.24 -0.22 -2.96
N VAL A 139 3.34 -0.05 -2.00
CA VAL A 139 3.36 1.08 -1.05
C VAL A 139 4.57 1.02 -0.14
N THR A 140 5.04 -0.18 0.23
CA THR A 140 6.32 -0.32 0.93
C THR A 140 7.49 0.13 0.05
N SER A 141 7.52 -0.22 -1.24
CA SER A 141 8.56 0.26 -2.16
C SER A 141 8.48 1.77 -2.40
N VAL A 142 7.28 2.29 -2.63
CA VAL A 142 7.02 3.71 -2.93
C VAL A 142 7.33 4.58 -1.72
N MET A 143 6.90 4.19 -0.51
CA MET A 143 7.24 4.93 0.70
C MET A 143 8.73 4.86 1.02
N ARG A 144 9.40 3.71 0.77
CA ARG A 144 10.86 3.62 0.87
C ARG A 144 11.53 4.60 -0.09
N ASP A 145 11.07 4.66 -1.34
CA ASP A 145 11.64 5.54 -2.36
C ASP A 145 11.39 7.02 -2.04
N VAL A 146 10.20 7.39 -1.56
CA VAL A 146 9.87 8.76 -1.08
C VAL A 146 10.74 9.16 0.11
N VAL A 147 10.89 8.27 1.10
CA VAL A 147 11.71 8.54 2.29
C VAL A 147 13.20 8.61 1.95
N ALA A 148 13.67 7.71 1.09
CA ALA A 148 15.07 7.66 0.68
C ALA A 148 15.46 8.86 -0.19
N SER A 149 14.61 9.24 -1.14
CA SER A 149 14.82 10.43 -1.97
C SER A 149 14.79 11.72 -1.16
N ALA A 150 13.96 11.81 -0.12
CA ALA A 150 13.99 12.94 0.81
C ALA A 150 15.27 13.00 1.69
N SER A 151 16.11 11.97 1.65
CA SER A 151 17.35 11.89 2.44
C SER A 151 18.61 12.12 1.61
N VAL A 152 18.47 12.30 0.29
CA VAL A 152 19.58 12.45 -0.66
C VAL A 152 19.27 13.60 -1.62
N ASP A 153 20.18 14.56 -1.74
CA ASP A 153 20.01 15.69 -2.65
C ASP A 153 20.38 15.26 -4.08
N SER A 154 19.36 15.00 -4.91
CA SER A 154 19.54 14.56 -6.30
C SER A 154 18.35 14.96 -7.17
N ASP A 155 18.64 15.72 -8.23
CA ASP A 155 17.63 16.14 -9.22
C ASP A 155 16.92 14.94 -9.87
N GLY A 156 17.64 13.84 -10.10
CA GLY A 156 17.09 12.62 -10.71
C GLY A 156 16.09 11.86 -9.82
N LEU A 157 16.02 12.22 -8.53
CA LEU A 157 15.05 11.66 -7.58
C LEU A 157 13.84 12.56 -7.36
N VAL A 158 13.88 13.83 -7.79
CA VAL A 158 12.78 14.78 -7.58
C VAL A 158 11.52 14.31 -8.28
N ASP A 159 11.62 13.98 -9.57
CA ASP A 159 10.49 13.51 -10.38
C ASP A 159 9.91 12.19 -9.85
N LEU A 160 10.78 11.28 -9.37
CA LEU A 160 10.35 10.02 -8.77
C LEU A 160 9.58 10.26 -7.48
N ASN A 161 10.08 11.13 -6.62
CA ASN A 161 9.46 11.47 -5.34
C ASN A 161 8.10 12.16 -5.55
N GLU A 162 8.05 13.16 -6.44
CA GLU A 162 6.80 13.85 -6.79
C GLU A 162 5.74 12.89 -7.33
N ALA A 163 6.15 11.92 -8.15
CA ALA A 163 5.25 10.89 -8.65
C ALA A 163 4.74 9.98 -7.53
N TYR A 164 5.55 9.69 -6.50
CA TYR A 164 5.26 8.64 -5.51
C TYR A 164 4.60 9.16 -4.23
N LEU A 165 4.80 10.43 -3.87
CA LEU A 165 4.14 11.07 -2.73
C LEU A 165 2.61 10.87 -2.69
N PRO A 166 1.86 10.97 -3.81
CA PRO A 166 0.41 10.77 -3.77
C PRO A 166 -0.03 9.37 -3.34
N PHE A 167 0.80 8.34 -3.53
CA PHE A 167 0.48 7.01 -2.99
C PHE A 167 0.67 6.93 -1.48
N ALA A 168 1.65 7.65 -0.92
CA ALA A 168 1.79 7.79 0.52
C ALA A 168 0.56 8.51 1.11
N ASP A 169 0.09 9.57 0.45
CA ASP A 169 -1.15 10.26 0.84
C ASP A 169 -2.38 9.33 0.76
N ALA A 170 -2.47 8.47 -0.26
CA ALA A 170 -3.56 7.50 -0.39
C ALA A 170 -3.55 6.45 0.74
N LEU A 171 -2.38 5.91 1.11
CA LEU A 171 -2.26 5.01 2.25
C LEU A 171 -2.72 5.70 3.54
N MET A 172 -2.23 6.93 3.75
CA MET A 172 -2.63 7.76 4.88
C MET A 172 -4.13 8.09 4.88
N ALA A 173 -4.74 8.12 3.71
CA ALA A 173 -6.18 8.32 3.51
C ALA A 173 -7.04 7.07 3.79
N GLY A 174 -6.41 5.96 4.19
CA GLY A 174 -7.11 4.72 4.55
C GLY A 174 -7.06 3.63 3.49
N LEU A 175 -6.24 3.78 2.46
CA LEU A 175 -6.07 2.75 1.43
C LEU A 175 -5.13 1.67 1.94
N GLY A 176 -5.65 0.47 2.19
CA GLY A 176 -4.84 -0.65 2.70
C GLY A 176 -4.19 -1.43 1.59
N SER A 177 -4.98 -1.78 0.57
CA SER A 177 -4.45 -2.37 -0.64
C SER A 177 -5.16 -1.83 -1.87
N PHE A 178 -4.53 -2.00 -3.02
CA PHE A 178 -5.13 -1.70 -4.31
C PHE A 178 -4.54 -2.60 -5.38
N TRP A 179 -5.30 -2.79 -6.44
CA TRP A 179 -4.85 -3.48 -7.64
C TRP A 179 -5.04 -2.52 -8.81
N ILE A 180 -3.97 -2.34 -9.58
CA ILE A 180 -4.04 -1.60 -10.83
C ILE A 180 -4.07 -2.63 -11.95
N VAL A 181 -5.13 -2.60 -12.74
CA VAL A 181 -5.37 -3.48 -13.88
C VAL A 181 -5.61 -2.56 -15.08
N GLY A 182 -4.54 -2.27 -15.81
CA GLY A 182 -4.55 -1.22 -16.84
C GLY A 182 -4.84 0.14 -16.23
N GLU A 183 -6.02 0.70 -16.53
CA GLU A 183 -6.50 2.00 -16.01
C GLU A 183 -7.61 1.83 -14.96
N ARG A 184 -7.94 0.58 -14.58
CA ARG A 184 -8.88 0.28 -13.50
C ARG A 184 -8.14 0.04 -12.19
N ILE A 185 -8.65 0.63 -11.12
CA ILE A 185 -8.08 0.57 -9.79
C ILE A 185 -9.11 -0.04 -8.85
N VAL A 186 -8.81 -1.23 -8.33
CA VAL A 186 -9.60 -1.86 -7.27
C VAL A 186 -8.95 -1.48 -5.95
N CYS A 187 -9.66 -0.76 -5.09
CA CYS A 187 -9.17 -0.28 -3.80
C CYS A 187 -9.80 -1.08 -2.66
N LEU A 188 -8.96 -1.58 -1.74
CA LEU A 188 -9.36 -2.22 -0.49
C LEU A 188 -8.96 -1.31 0.67
N PRO A 189 -9.91 -0.80 1.47
CA PRO A 189 -9.60 0.04 2.60
C PRO A 189 -8.84 -0.73 3.68
N LEU A 190 -8.07 0.00 4.50
CA LEU A 190 -7.41 -0.53 5.69
C LEU A 190 -8.48 -1.07 6.65
N PRO A 191 -8.36 -2.33 7.12
CA PRO A 191 -9.21 -2.84 8.17
C PRO A 191 -8.80 -2.23 9.51
N ARG A 192 -9.74 -2.22 10.46
CA ARG A 192 -9.41 -2.16 11.88
C ARG A 192 -8.68 -3.44 12.27
N LEU A 193 -7.60 -3.32 13.05
CA LEU A 193 -6.80 -4.46 13.52
C LEU A 193 -6.84 -4.55 15.05
N THR A 194 -6.98 -5.76 15.58
CA THR A 194 -6.87 -6.04 17.02
C THR A 194 -5.50 -6.66 17.31
N LEU A 195 -4.64 -5.95 18.05
CA LEU A 195 -3.30 -6.40 18.42
C LEU A 195 -3.16 -6.54 19.93
N GLU A 196 -2.62 -7.66 20.41
CA GLU A 196 -2.17 -7.84 21.80
C GLU A 196 -0.71 -8.26 21.82
N ASN A 197 0.12 -7.53 22.55
CA ASN A 197 1.58 -7.76 22.63
C ASN A 197 2.27 -7.85 21.25
N GLY A 198 1.81 -7.08 20.27
CA GLY A 198 2.35 -7.08 18.90
C GLY A 198 1.88 -8.24 18.01
N ALA A 199 0.99 -9.10 18.51
CA ALA A 199 0.40 -10.21 17.74
C ALA A 199 -1.06 -9.92 17.40
N LEU A 200 -1.50 -10.31 16.19
CA LEU A 200 -2.92 -10.37 15.86
C LEU A 200 -3.57 -11.48 16.68
N VAL A 201 -4.60 -11.12 17.46
CA VAL A 201 -5.26 -12.07 18.35
C VAL A 201 -6.69 -12.38 17.93
N THR A 202 -7.14 -13.59 18.28
CA THR A 202 -8.54 -14.00 18.20
C THR A 202 -8.95 -14.58 19.55
N ASP A 203 -9.98 -14.01 20.19
CA ASP A 203 -10.57 -14.57 21.42
C ASP A 203 -12.09 -14.43 21.35
N GLY A 204 -12.69 -15.15 20.40
CA GLY A 204 -14.11 -14.99 20.06
C GLY A 204 -14.48 -13.62 19.47
N ARG A 205 -13.48 -12.75 19.26
CA ARG A 205 -13.58 -11.45 18.60
C ARG A 205 -12.83 -11.47 17.26
N PRO A 206 -13.22 -10.66 16.29
CA PRO A 206 -12.47 -10.49 15.06
C PRO A 206 -11.07 -9.91 15.30
N ALA A 207 -10.08 -10.48 14.61
CA ALA A 207 -8.72 -9.94 14.53
C ALA A 207 -8.66 -8.76 13.54
N ALA A 208 -9.49 -8.78 12.50
CA ALA A 208 -9.61 -7.71 11.50
C ALA A 208 -11.09 -7.44 11.15
N VAL A 209 -11.45 -6.17 10.97
CA VAL A 209 -12.81 -5.74 10.55
C VAL A 209 -12.75 -4.65 9.49
N TRP A 210 -13.47 -4.83 8.39
CA TRP A 210 -13.58 -3.86 7.29
C TRP A 210 -14.75 -2.88 7.46
N PRO A 211 -14.77 -1.75 6.73
CA PRO A 211 -15.82 -0.75 6.90
C PRO A 211 -17.24 -1.23 6.53
N ASN A 212 -17.39 -2.27 5.70
CA ASN A 212 -18.69 -2.93 5.46
C ASN A 212 -19.12 -3.89 6.60
N GLY A 213 -18.29 -4.05 7.62
CA GLY A 213 -18.47 -4.96 8.75
C GLY A 213 -17.83 -6.35 8.55
N GLU A 214 -17.40 -6.71 7.34
CA GLU A 214 -16.77 -8.00 7.05
C GLU A 214 -15.59 -8.23 7.99
N ALA A 215 -15.53 -9.41 8.62
CA ALA A 215 -14.71 -9.64 9.80
C ALA A 215 -14.04 -11.01 9.74
N TYR A 216 -12.78 -11.04 10.15
CA TYR A 216 -11.95 -12.24 10.10
C TYR A 216 -11.20 -12.46 11.41
N GLY A 217 -11.13 -13.73 11.84
CA GLY A 217 -10.31 -14.19 12.96
C GLY A 217 -9.02 -14.83 12.45
N TYR A 218 -8.01 -14.88 13.31
CA TYR A 218 -6.72 -15.52 13.01
C TYR A 218 -6.50 -16.75 13.89
N ARG A 219 -6.21 -17.91 13.28
CA ARG A 219 -5.78 -19.14 13.98
C ARG A 219 -4.44 -19.61 13.44
N GLU A 220 -3.79 -20.53 14.15
CA GLU A 220 -2.52 -21.16 13.71
C GLU A 220 -2.60 -21.80 12.31
N ASP A 221 -3.78 -22.22 11.86
CA ASP A 221 -4.05 -22.80 10.54
C ASP A 221 -4.46 -21.77 9.46
N GLY A 222 -4.57 -20.49 9.82
CA GLY A 222 -4.87 -19.39 8.90
C GLY A 222 -6.00 -18.48 9.35
N SER A 223 -6.42 -17.59 8.44
CA SER A 223 -7.55 -16.68 8.68
C SER A 223 -8.87 -17.34 8.30
N PHE A 224 -9.93 -17.07 9.06
CA PHE A 224 -11.27 -17.60 8.80
C PHE A 224 -12.34 -16.52 9.04
N PRO A 225 -13.49 -16.58 8.35
CA PRO A 225 -14.59 -15.65 8.59
C PRO A 225 -15.04 -15.72 10.05
N ALA A 226 -15.06 -14.58 10.74
CA ALA A 226 -15.59 -14.50 12.09
C ALA A 226 -17.12 -14.33 12.02
N LEU A 227 -17.90 -15.18 12.71
CA LEU A 227 -19.36 -15.07 12.77
C LEU A 227 -19.77 -13.69 13.32
N GLN A 228 -20.48 -12.90 12.52
CA GLN A 228 -20.99 -11.58 12.89
C GLN A 228 -22.23 -11.68 13.80
N SER A 229 -22.15 -11.09 15.00
CA SER A 229 -23.28 -10.33 15.56
C SER A 229 -22.81 -8.88 15.68
N VAL A 230 -23.09 -8.04 14.69
CA VAL A 230 -22.72 -6.62 14.75
C VAL A 230 -23.93 -5.84 15.24
N GLU A 231 -23.97 -5.55 16.54
CA GLU A 231 -24.74 -4.42 17.06
C GLU A 231 -23.82 -3.18 17.04
N TRP A 232 -24.33 -2.07 16.50
CA TRP A 232 -23.65 -0.77 16.37
C TRP A 232 -23.75 0.04 17.66
#